data_AF-A0A5Q0GHT6-F1
#
_entry.id   AF-A0A5Q0GHT6-F1
#
_cell.length_a   1.000
_cell.length_b   1.000
_cell.length_c   1.000
_cell.angle_alpha   90.00
_cell.angle_beta   90.00
_cell.angle_gamma   90.00
#
_symmetry.space_group_name_H-M   'P 1'
#
loop_
_entity.id
_entity.type
_entity.pdbx_description
1 polymer ?
#
loop_
_entity_poly.entity_id
_entity_poly.type
_entity_poly.pdbx_seq_one_letter_code
_entity_poly.pdbx_strand_id
1 'polypeptide(L)'
;MHVSEAEWTDIEKKIARTAFDQAYKREIEALLKQVQKEASTLVELDGLWQLHDFLSARRHEIEGKYDYQYSALLFVFAGLVKDGWLHVNELEGLSKDKLSKVSALARM
;
A
#
# COMPACT_ATOMS: atom_id res chain seq x y z
N MET A 1 12.09 15.70 -3.83
CA MET A 1 12.30 16.39 -2.53
C MET A 1 11.96 15.40 -1.42
N HIS A 2 13.00 14.86 -0.76
CA HIS A 2 12.89 13.87 0.32
C HIS A 2 12.46 14.55 1.62
N VAL A 3 11.51 13.96 2.33
CA VAL A 3 11.19 14.36 3.71
C VAL A 3 12.08 13.54 4.63
N SER A 4 12.94 14.21 5.38
CA SER A 4 13.82 13.55 6.33
C SER A 4 13.02 13.03 7.54
N GLU A 5 13.51 12.00 8.22
CA GLU A 5 12.85 11.48 9.42
C GLU A 5 12.66 12.56 10.51
N ALA A 6 13.56 13.54 10.58
CA ALA A 6 13.50 14.65 11.55
C ALA A 6 12.28 15.58 11.35
N GLU A 7 11.65 15.56 10.16
CA GLU A 7 10.47 16.36 9.86
C GLU A 7 9.15 15.68 10.28
N TRP A 8 9.22 14.48 10.85
CA TRP A 8 8.06 13.74 11.36
C TRP A 8 8.00 13.84 12.89
N THR A 9 6.92 14.42 13.40
CA THR A 9 6.63 14.40 14.84
C THR A 9 6.23 13.00 15.30
N ASP A 10 6.33 12.71 16.60
CA ASP A 10 5.94 11.38 17.14
C ASP A 10 4.46 11.05 16.87
N ILE A 11 3.60 12.07 16.91
CA ILE A 11 2.17 11.92 16.57
C ILE A 11 2.01 11.54 15.10
N GLU A 12 2.70 12.24 14.21
CA GLU A 12 2.67 11.94 12.77
C GLU A 12 3.24 10.56 12.46
N LYS A 13 4.34 10.15 13.11
CA LYS A 13 4.92 8.81 12.98
C LYS A 13 3.91 7.72 13.36
N LYS A 14 3.17 7.93 14.45
CA LYS A 14 2.13 6.99 14.92
C LYS A 14 0.96 6.89 13.94
N ILE A 15 0.49 8.03 13.42
CA ILE A 15 -0.59 8.07 12.41
C ILE A 15 -0.12 7.37 11.14
N ALA A 16 1.05 7.75 10.63
CA ALA A 16 1.64 7.18 9.43
C ALA A 16 1.80 5.66 9.54
N ARG A 17 2.31 5.17 10.67
CA ARG A 17 2.45 3.73 10.92
C ARG A 17 1.11 3.03 10.93
N THR A 18 0.13 3.60 11.61
CA THR A 18 -1.22 3.03 11.71
C THR A 18 -1.88 2.93 10.33
N ALA A 19 -1.84 4.02 9.55
CA ALA A 19 -2.38 4.07 8.19
C ALA A 19 -1.69 3.07 7.26
N PHE A 20 -0.36 2.98 7.35
CA PHE A 20 0.44 2.03 6.57
C PHE A 20 0.07 0.58 6.88
N ASP A 21 0.04 0.20 8.16
CA ASP A 21 -0.27 -1.17 8.58
C ASP A 21 -1.72 -1.55 8.22
N GLN A 22 -2.67 -0.61 8.30
CA GLN A 22 -4.06 -0.82 7.89
C GLN A 22 -4.19 -1.03 6.38
N ALA A 23 -3.52 -0.22 5.57
CA ALA A 23 -3.52 -0.37 4.11
C ALA A 23 -2.91 -1.71 3.69
N TYR A 24 -1.80 -2.11 4.32
CA TYR A 24 -1.19 -3.43 4.12
C TYR A 24 -2.18 -4.56 4.43
N LYS A 25 -2.83 -4.50 5.60
CA LYS A 25 -3.81 -5.51 6.00
C LYS A 25 -4.95 -5.64 4.99
N ARG A 26 -5.49 -4.52 4.49
CA ARG A 26 -6.57 -4.53 3.48
C ARG A 26 -6.13 -5.18 2.17
N GLU A 27 -4.95 -4.83 1.67
CA GLU A 27 -4.43 -5.40 0.42
C GLU A 27 -4.19 -6.91 0.56
N ILE A 28 -3.62 -7.36 1.69
CA ILE A 28 -3.42 -8.78 1.96
C ILE A 28 -4.75 -9.54 2.09
N GLU A 29 -5.73 -8.99 2.81
CA GLU A 29 -7.06 -9.61 2.93
C GLU A 29 -7.75 -9.75 1.56
N ALA A 30 -7.62 -8.74 0.69
CA ALA A 30 -8.16 -8.79 -0.66
C ALA A 30 -7.43 -9.82 -1.52
N LEU A 31 -6.09 -9.87 -1.46
CA LEU A 31 -5.29 -10.88 -2.16
C LEU A 31 -5.66 -12.30 -1.73
N LEU A 32 -5.79 -12.55 -0.42
CA LEU A 32 -6.19 -13.86 0.09
C LEU A 32 -7.57 -14.29 -0.42
N LYS A 33 -8.54 -13.37 -0.44
CA LYS A 33 -9.89 -13.64 -0.99
C LYS A 33 -9.84 -13.95 -2.48
N GLN A 34 -9.03 -13.22 -3.25
CA GLN A 34 -8.86 -13.45 -4.67
C GLN A 34 -8.25 -14.83 -4.94
N VAL A 35 -7.17 -15.16 -4.24
CA VAL A 35 -6.47 -16.45 -4.39
C VAL A 35 -7.38 -17.62 -4.02
N GLN A 36 -8.14 -17.53 -2.93
CA GLN A 36 -9.10 -18.57 -2.55
C GLN A 36 -10.16 -18.79 -3.64
N LYS A 37 -10.69 -17.69 -4.21
CA LYS A 37 -11.66 -17.74 -5.29
C LYS A 37 -11.08 -18.41 -6.54
N GLU A 38 -9.91 -17.96 -7.01
CA GLU A 38 -9.26 -18.53 -8.19
C GLU A 38 -8.91 -20.01 -7.99
N ALA A 39 -8.30 -20.35 -6.85
CA ALA A 39 -7.94 -21.71 -6.50
C ALA A 39 -9.14 -22.67 -6.49
N SER A 40 -10.31 -22.22 -6.01
CA SER A 40 -11.54 -23.03 -6.00
C SER A 40 -12.12 -23.34 -7.39
N THR A 41 -11.68 -22.63 -8.42
CA THR A 41 -12.14 -22.80 -9.80
C THR A 41 -11.14 -23.55 -10.69
N LEU A 42 -10.01 -23.99 -10.13
CA LEU A 42 -8.96 -24.68 -10.88
C LEU A 42 -9.40 -26.09 -11.27
N VAL A 43 -9.32 -26.38 -12.57
CA VAL A 43 -9.63 -27.70 -13.16
C VAL A 43 -8.46 -28.23 -13.97
N GLU A 44 -7.67 -27.35 -14.58
CA GLU A 44 -6.61 -27.69 -15.53
C GLU A 44 -5.23 -27.21 -15.04
N LEU A 45 -4.18 -27.90 -15.51
CA LEU A 45 -2.80 -27.59 -15.16
C LEU A 45 -2.38 -26.16 -15.56
N ASP A 46 -2.88 -25.66 -16.68
CA ASP A 46 -2.57 -24.30 -17.15
C ASP A 46 -3.10 -23.23 -16.17
N GLY A 47 -4.27 -23.45 -15.59
CA GLY A 47 -4.82 -22.56 -14.56
C GLY A 47 -3.97 -22.53 -13.30
N LEU A 48 -3.36 -23.65 -12.92
CA LEU A 48 -2.43 -23.71 -11.79
C LEU A 48 -1.18 -22.85 -12.05
N TRP A 49 -0.62 -22.91 -13.27
CA TRP A 49 0.54 -22.10 -13.63
C TRP A 49 0.21 -20.60 -13.72
N GLN A 50 -0.97 -20.25 -14.23
CA GLN A 50 -1.45 -18.86 -14.21
C GLN A 50 -1.57 -18.32 -12.78
N LEU A 51 -2.10 -19.12 -11.84
CA LEU A 51 -2.17 -18.74 -10.44
C LEU A 51 -0.77 -18.57 -9.82
N HIS A 52 0.17 -19.45 -10.16
CA HIS A 52 1.57 -19.33 -9.71
C HIS A 52 2.22 -18.03 -10.20
N ASP A 53 2.05 -17.69 -11.48
CA ASP A 53 2.64 -16.50 -12.07
C ASP A 53 2.02 -15.22 -11.49
N PHE A 54 0.70 -15.23 -11.28
CA PHE A 54 -0.01 -14.18 -10.57
C PHE A 54 0.56 -13.97 -9.15
N LEU A 55 0.70 -15.04 -8.36
CA LEU A 55 1.25 -14.96 -7.00
C LEU A 55 2.70 -14.45 -6.99
N SER A 56 3.50 -14.87 -7.96
CA SER A 56 4.89 -14.42 -8.11
C SER A 56 4.97 -12.92 -8.40
N ALA A 57 4.12 -12.41 -9.28
CA ALA A 57 4.02 -10.98 -9.57
C ALA A 57 3.56 -10.18 -8.34
N ARG A 58 2.47 -10.61 -7.68
CA ARG A 58 1.91 -9.91 -6.51
C ARG A 58 2.90 -9.88 -5.34
N ARG A 59 3.69 -10.94 -5.15
CA ARG A 59 4.76 -10.95 -4.15
C ARG A 59 5.76 -9.83 -4.38
N HIS A 60 6.28 -9.71 -5.62
CA HIS A 60 7.25 -8.70 -5.95
C HIS A 60 6.69 -7.27 -5.79
N GLU A 61 5.45 -7.07 -6.22
CA GLU A 61 4.74 -5.79 -6.04
C GLU A 61 4.62 -5.41 -4.56
N ILE A 62 4.17 -6.33 -3.70
CA ILE A 62 3.96 -6.07 -2.27
C ILE A 62 5.29 -5.83 -1.56
N GLU A 63 6.31 -6.64 -1.81
CA GLU A 63 7.65 -6.48 -1.23
C GLU A 63 8.26 -5.11 -1.59
N GLY A 64 8.07 -4.63 -2.82
CA GLY A 64 8.57 -3.32 -3.26
C GLY A 64 7.71 -2.14 -2.77
N LYS A 65 6.40 -2.32 -2.68
CA LYS A 65 5.45 -1.26 -2.32
C LYS A 65 5.50 -0.88 -0.85
N TYR A 66 5.65 -1.88 0.03
CA TYR A 66 5.59 -1.70 1.48
C TYR A 66 6.97 -1.56 2.12
N ASP A 67 7.83 -0.73 1.53
CA ASP A 67 9.09 -0.31 2.13
C ASP A 67 8.87 0.90 3.05
N TYR A 68 8.93 0.68 4.37
CA TYR A 68 8.65 1.73 5.36
C TYR A 68 9.90 2.61 5.58
N GLN A 69 10.06 3.61 4.72
CA GLN A 69 11.12 4.61 4.82
C GLN A 69 10.55 6.02 4.78
N TYR A 70 10.81 6.84 5.80
CA TYR A 70 10.28 8.21 5.90
C TYR A 70 10.59 9.10 4.69
N SER A 71 11.73 8.87 4.04
CA SER A 71 12.18 9.58 2.83
C SER A 71 11.31 9.32 1.59
N ALA A 72 10.64 8.17 1.53
CA ALA A 72 9.78 7.72 0.45
C ALA A 72 8.29 7.61 0.86
N LEU A 73 8.00 7.71 2.16
CA LEU A 73 6.69 7.37 2.73
C LEU A 73 5.52 8.16 2.13
N LEU A 74 5.72 9.43 1.76
CA LEU A 74 4.68 10.21 1.09
C LEU A 74 4.35 9.70 -0.32
N PHE A 75 5.35 9.15 -1.04
CA PHE A 75 5.11 8.51 -2.33
C PHE A 75 4.37 7.18 -2.16
N VAL A 76 4.74 6.40 -1.12
CA VAL A 76 4.05 5.15 -0.79
C VAL A 76 2.58 5.45 -0.45
N PHE A 77 2.29 6.44 0.40
CA PHE A 77 0.91 6.83 0.69
C PHE A 77 0.15 7.31 -0.54
N ALA A 78 0.77 8.05 -1.44
CA ALA A 78 0.13 8.47 -2.68
C ALA A 78 -0.25 7.26 -3.56
N GLY A 79 0.65 6.28 -3.68
CA GLY A 79 0.38 5.01 -4.38
C GLY A 79 -0.77 4.23 -3.72
N LEU A 80 -0.74 4.09 -2.40
CA LEU A 80 -1.82 3.42 -1.65
C LEU A 80 -3.17 4.12 -1.78
N VAL A 81 -3.18 5.46 -1.87
CA VAL A 81 -4.41 6.22 -2.13
C VAL A 81 -4.90 6.03 -3.57
N LYS A 82 -3.99 6.04 -4.54
CA LYS A 82 -4.30 5.80 -5.95
C LYS A 82 -4.88 4.40 -6.18
N ASP A 83 -4.34 3.40 -5.49
CA ASP A 83 -4.79 2.00 -5.56
C ASP A 83 -6.04 1.73 -4.71
N GLY A 84 -6.49 2.70 -3.90
CA GLY A 84 -7.67 2.59 -3.06
C GLY A 84 -7.48 1.79 -1.76
N TRP A 85 -6.24 1.47 -1.37
CA TRP A 85 -5.94 0.77 -0.11
C TRP A 85 -5.93 1.71 1.11
N LEU A 86 -5.77 3.01 0.87
CA LEU A 86 -5.72 4.05 1.88
C LEU A 86 -6.58 5.25 1.46
N HIS A 87 -7.27 5.87 2.40
CA HIS A 87 -7.97 7.13 2.19
C HIS A 87 -7.19 8.28 2.83
N VAL A 88 -7.22 9.47 2.20
CA VAL A 88 -6.52 10.66 2.72
C VAL A 88 -6.97 11.03 4.13
N ASN A 89 -8.24 10.78 4.47
CA ASN A 89 -8.80 11.05 5.80
C ASN A 89 -8.14 10.19 6.89
N GLU A 90 -7.58 9.02 6.54
CA GLU A 90 -6.87 8.15 7.47
C GLU A 90 -5.47 8.68 7.81
N LEU A 91 -5.03 9.72 7.11
CA LEU A 91 -3.81 10.47 7.38
C LEU A 91 -4.09 11.77 8.15
N GLU A 92 -5.34 12.00 8.59
CA GLU A 92 -5.67 13.18 9.39
C GLU A 92 -4.80 13.26 10.66
N GLY A 93 -4.17 14.42 10.85
CA GLY A 93 -3.16 14.67 11.89
C GLY A 93 -1.73 14.75 11.36
N LEU A 94 -1.50 14.42 10.07
CA LEU A 94 -0.32 14.89 9.35
C LEU A 94 -0.41 16.39 9.06
N SER A 95 0.75 17.04 8.88
CA SER A 95 0.79 18.44 8.45
C SER A 95 0.08 18.66 7.12
N LYS A 96 -0.51 19.86 6.94
CA LYS A 96 -1.25 20.21 5.71
C LYS A 96 -0.41 20.09 4.44
N ASP A 97 0.89 20.38 4.54
CA ASP A 97 1.83 20.24 3.43
C ASP A 97 1.95 18.76 2.97
N LYS A 98 2.16 17.84 3.94
CA LYS A 98 2.24 16.40 3.67
C LYS A 98 0.95 15.86 3.05
N LEU A 99 -0.21 16.25 3.59
CA LEU A 99 -1.52 15.85 3.06
C LEU A 99 -1.76 16.36 1.64
N SER A 100 -1.40 17.62 1.38
CA SER A 100 -1.52 18.22 0.04
C SER A 100 -0.61 17.51 -0.97
N LYS A 101 0.61 17.17 -0.56
CA LYS A 101 1.58 16.44 -1.38
C LYS A 101 1.11 15.02 -1.72
N VAL A 102 0.63 14.25 -0.74
CA VAL A 102 0.04 12.92 -0.97
C VAL A 102 -1.12 13.02 -1.95
N SER A 103 -2.02 13.98 -1.74
CA SER A 103 -3.19 14.18 -2.60
C SER A 103 -2.82 14.58 -4.04
N ALA A 104 -1.78 15.37 -4.22
CA ALA A 104 -1.29 15.76 -5.55
C ALA A 104 -0.65 14.57 -6.27
N LEU A 105 0.23 13.83 -5.58
CA LEU A 105 0.91 12.65 -6.13
C LEU A 105 -0.06 11.52 -6.47
N ALA A 106 -1.14 11.34 -5.71
CA ALA A 106 -2.14 10.29 -5.98
C ALA A 106 -2.95 10.54 -7.27
N ARG A 107 -2.93 11.76 -7.81
CA ARG A 107 -3.64 12.15 -9.04
C ARG A 107 -2.75 12.13 -10.29
N MET A 108 -1.44 11.91 -10.13
CA MET A 108 -0.49 11.70 -11.23
C MET A 108 -0.58 10.25 -11.71
#